data_AF-A0A3L7SLY0-F1
#
_entry.id   AF-A0A3L7SLY0-F1
#
_cell.length_a   1.000
_cell.length_b   1.000
_cell.length_c   1.000
_cell.angle_alpha   90.00
_cell.angle_beta   90.00
_cell.angle_gamma   90.00
#
_symmetry.space_group_name_H-M   'P 1'
#
loop_
_entity.id
_entity.type
_entity.pdbx_description
1 polymer ?
#
loop_
_entity_poly.entity_id
_entity_poly.type
_entity_poly.pdbx_seq_one_letter_code
_entity_poly.pdbx_strand_id
1 'polypeptide(L)' 'MTPPAEPSPIPESHVRIEQRSDGAVVVRVRSAGEGEARLPDAVFSFRCGDPQYAYWLARLQEAGDRQP' A
#
# COMPACT_ATOMS: atom_id res chain seq x y z
N MET A 1 -21.10 -6.35 -25.82
CA MET A 1 -20.00 -5.58 -25.22
C MET A 1 -20.14 -5.69 -23.70
N THR A 2 -19.24 -6.40 -23.03
CA THR A 2 -19.22 -6.51 -21.56
C THR A 2 -18.56 -5.24 -21.00
N PRO A 3 -19.14 -4.55 -20.01
CA PRO A 3 -18.46 -3.40 -19.39
C PRO A 3 -17.14 -3.85 -18.74
N PRO A 4 -16.10 -2.99 -18.72
CA PRO A 4 -14.87 -3.31 -18.01
C PRO A 4 -15.20 -3.54 -16.53
N ALA A 5 -14.68 -4.63 -15.97
CA ALA A 5 -14.81 -4.88 -14.54
C ALA A 5 -14.25 -3.67 -13.77
N GLU A 6 -15.08 -3.04 -12.95
CA GLU A 6 -14.62 -1.99 -12.06
C GLU A 6 -13.49 -2.55 -11.19
N PRO A 7 -12.34 -1.86 -11.07
CA PRO A 7 -11.23 -2.38 -10.30
C PRO A 7 -11.69 -2.52 -8.84
N SER A 8 -11.81 -3.76 -8.39
CA SER A 8 -12.15 -4.03 -7.00
C SER A 8 -11.08 -3.40 -6.10
N PRO A 9 -11.47 -2.69 -5.03
CA PRO A 9 -10.52 -2.05 -4.13
C PRO A 9 -9.57 -3.11 -3.56
N ILE A 10 -8.28 -2.78 -3.50
CA ILE A 10 -7.26 -3.67 -2.94
C ILE A 10 -7.59 -3.89 -1.45
N PRO A 11 -7.70 -5.14 -0.97
CA PRO A 11 -7.99 -5.41 0.44
C PRO A 11 -6.95 -4.74 1.35
N GLU A 12 -7.40 -4.08 2.42
CA GLU A 12 -6.48 -3.40 3.35
C GLU A 12 -5.45 -4.35 3.96
N SER A 13 -5.85 -5.62 4.18
CA SER A 13 -4.96 -6.67 4.65
C SER A 13 -3.77 -6.93 3.71
N HIS A 14 -3.86 -6.57 2.42
CA HIS A 14 -2.78 -6.74 1.46
C HIS A 14 -1.79 -5.56 1.45
N VAL A 15 -2.12 -4.45 2.12
CA VAL A 15 -1.29 -3.25 2.14
C VAL A 15 -0.49 -3.20 3.45
N ARG A 16 0.81 -2.95 3.34
CA ARG A 16 1.68 -2.63 4.47
C ARG A 16 2.35 -1.29 4.23
N ILE A 17 2.37 -0.44 5.25
CA ILE A 17 2.95 0.89 5.17
C ILE A 17 4.04 0.98 6.24
N GLU A 18 5.20 1.53 5.89
CA GLU A 18 6.28 1.85 6.82
C GLU A 18 6.82 3.25 6.53
N GLN A 19 7.29 3.96 7.56
CA GLN A 19 8.11 5.16 7.38
C GLN A 19 9.56 4.81 7.69
N ARG A 20 10.45 5.15 6.76
CA ARG A 20 11.89 4.95 6.91
C ARG A 20 12.53 6.14 7.63
N SER A 21 13.71 5.92 8.19
CA SER A 21 14.49 6.94 8.91
C SER A 21 14.90 8.13 8.04
N ASP A 22 14.89 7.98 6.72
CA ASP A 22 15.15 9.05 5.74
C ASP A 22 13.89 9.86 5.37
N GLY A 23 12.78 9.62 6.06
CA GLY A 23 11.50 10.30 5.86
C GLY A 23 10.67 9.77 4.69
N ALA A 24 11.10 8.73 3.99
CA ALA A 24 10.29 8.11 2.93
C ALA A 24 9.17 7.24 3.53
N VAL A 25 7.96 7.34 2.98
CA VAL A 25 6.86 6.42 3.26
C VAL A 25 6.83 5.35 2.19
N VAL A 26 6.99 4.09 2.60
CA VAL A 26 7.00 2.93 1.70
C VAL A 26 5.69 2.17 1.85
N VAL A 27 5.01 1.97 0.73
CA VAL A 27 3.76 1.21 0.64
C VAL A 27 4.02 -0.06 -0.13
N ARG A 28 3.84 -1.21 0.53
CA ARG A 28 3.95 -2.54 -0.07
C ARG A 28 2.56 -3.13 -0.26
N VAL A 29 2.25 -3.51 -1.48
CA VAL A 29 1.01 -4.19 -1.84
C VAL A 29 1.31 -5.64 -2.17
N ARG A 30 0.74 -6.55 -1.39
CA ARG A 30 0.87 -7.99 -1.63
C ARG A 30 0.12 -8.38 -2.88
N SER A 31 0.84 -8.92 -3.85
CA SER A 31 0.25 -9.47 -5.07
C SER A 31 -0.51 -10.75 -4.75
N ALA A 32 -1.68 -10.92 -5.36
CA ALA A 32 -2.42 -12.16 -5.27
C ALA A 32 -1.74 -13.27 -6.10
N GLY A 33 -1.72 -14.50 -5.59
CA GLY A 33 -1.19 -15.67 -6.28
C GLY A 33 -1.03 -16.85 -5.31
N GLU A 34 -1.46 -18.04 -5.72
CA GLU A 34 -1.29 -19.28 -4.96
C GLU A 34 -0.08 -20.08 -5.50
N GLY A 35 0.65 -20.74 -4.61
CA GLY A 35 1.74 -21.66 -4.98
C GLY A 35 2.94 -21.00 -5.67
N GLU A 36 3.51 -21.71 -6.65
CA GLU A 36 4.74 -21.31 -7.38
C GLU A 36 4.56 -20.08 -8.30
N ALA A 37 3.33 -19.60 -8.51
CA ALA A 37 3.03 -18.45 -9.38
C ALA A 37 2.91 -17.12 -8.62
N ARG A 38 3.42 -17.03 -7.38
CA ARG A 38 3.30 -15.80 -6.59
C ARG A 38 4.08 -14.66 -7.25
N LEU A 39 3.34 -13.67 -7.74
CA LEU A 39 3.90 -12.45 -8.29
C LEU A 39 4.62 -11.64 -7.20
N PRO A 40 5.66 -10.87 -7.57
CA PRO A 40 6.33 -9.99 -6.61
C PRO A 40 5.34 -8.95 -6.06
N ASP A 41 5.53 -8.58 -4.79
CA ASP A 41 4.79 -7.49 -4.17
C ASP A 41 5.14 -6.17 -4.88
N ALA A 42 4.13 -5.34 -5.16
CA ALA A 42 4.37 -4.00 -5.68
C ALA A 42 4.81 -3.07 -4.53
N VAL A 43 5.86 -2.28 -4.76
CA VAL A 43 6.42 -1.37 -3.76
C VAL A 43 6.44 0.04 -4.32
N PHE A 44 5.83 0.96 -3.58
CA PHE A 44 5.81 2.39 -3.89
C PHE A 44 6.53 3.14 -2.78
N SER A 45 7.24 4.20 -3.14
CA SER A 45 7.94 5.07 -2.21
C SER A 45 7.49 6.50 -2.44
N PHE A 46 7.10 7.18 -1.38
CA PHE A 46 6.67 8.56 -1.41
C PHE A 46 7.53 9.40 -0.46
N ARG A 47 7.85 10.62 -0.88
CA ARG A 47 8.56 11.63 -0.09
C ARG A 47 7.73 12.90 0.03
N CYS A 48 8.11 13.76 0.98
CA CYS A 48 7.52 15.09 1.11
C CYS A 48 7.60 15.83 -0.24
N GLY A 49 6.44 16.23 -0.77
CA GLY A 49 6.30 16.84 -2.10
C GLY A 49 5.57 15.94 -3.11
N ASP A 50 5.53 14.62 -2.91
CA ASP A 50 4.77 13.74 -3.78
C ASP A 50 3.26 13.94 -3.59
N PRO A 51 2.45 13.92 -4.67
CA PRO A 51 1.00 14.15 -4.62
C PRO A 51 0.19 13.23 -3.70
N GLN A 52 0.79 12.15 -3.17
CA GLN A 52 0.13 11.19 -2.28
C GLN A 52 0.86 10.96 -0.95
N TYR A 53 1.95 11.68 -0.67
CA TYR A 53 2.73 11.46 0.54
C TYR A 53 1.91 11.66 1.82
N ALA A 54 1.20 12.80 1.92
CA ALA A 54 0.40 13.14 3.09
C ALA A 54 -0.70 12.10 3.38
N TYR A 55 -1.32 11.56 2.33
CA TYR A 55 -2.33 10.52 2.45
C TYR A 55 -1.78 9.23 3.07
N TRP A 56 -0.65 8.74 2.54
CA TRP A 56 -0.04 7.51 3.04
C TRP A 56 0.56 7.67 4.44
N LEU A 57 1.08 8.87 4.75
CA LEU A 57 1.56 9.19 6.10
C LEU A 57 0.42 9.17 7.13
N ALA A 58 -0.72 9.78 6.82
CA ALA A 58 -1.89 9.77 7.72
C ALA A 58 -2.37 8.34 7.99
N ARG A 59 -2.49 7.52 6.94
CA ARG A 59 -2.85 6.10 7.09
C ARG A 59 -1.88 5.30 7.96
N LEU A 60 -0.58 5.58 7.85
CA LEU A 60 0.42 4.93 8.70
C LEU A 60 0.20 5.29 10.18
N GLN A 61 -0.11 6.55 10.47
CA GLN A 61 -0.35 7.03 11.83
C GLN A 61 -1.64 6.42 12.41
N GLU A 62 -2.72 6.36 11.63
CA GLU A 62 -3.97 5.71 12.04
C GLU A 62 -3.79 4.21 12.33
N ALA A 63 -2.93 3.52 11.57
CA ALA A 63 -2.61 2.12 11.81
C ALA A 63 -1.76 1.91 13.08
N GLY A 64 -0.87 2.85 13.41
CA GLY A 64 -0.04 2.83 14.62
C GLY A 64 -0.81 3.15 15.91
N ASP A 65 -1.85 3.99 15.81
CA ASP A 65 -2.75 4.34 16.94
C ASP A 65 -3.64 3.15 17.37
N ARG A 66 -3.80 2.15 16.50
CA ARG A 66 -4.60 0.94 16.75
C ARG A 66 -3.84 -0.20 17.45
N GLN A 67 -2.78 0.12 18.20
CA GLN A 67 -2.12 -0.83 19.10
C GLN A 67 -2.60 -0.58 20.54
N PRO A 68 -3.18 -1.58 21.24
CA PRO A 68 -3.36 -1.51 22.69
C PRO A 68 -2.04 -1.54 23.45
#